data_AF-A0A7S4MKB1-F1
#
_entry.id   AF-A0A7S4MKB1-F1
#
_cell.length_a   1.000
_cell.length_b   1.000
_cell.length_c   1.000
_cell.angle_alpha   90.00
_cell.angle_beta   90.00
_cell.angle_gamma   90.00
#
_symmetry.space_group_name_H-M   'P 1'
#
loop_
_entity.id
_entity.type
_entity.pdbx_description
1 polymer ?
#
loop_
_entity_poly.entity_id
_entity_poly.type
_entity_poly.pdbx_seq_one_letter_code
_entity_poly.pdbx_strand_id
1 'polypeptide(L)'
;MVQACRCGCVDFARNLFKPEACTNCLHVHTKRGSELPTLPTRPEPPEVLMQSIPKEPPASCNESSTKPKGFHRANIVAEILETEKSFIYQLGMLQSYQKLLARSGVISTALQEKLFSGIGAIIELHKSFLVELQERIDASKPYDTIPLGDLFC
;
A
#
# COMPACT_ATOMS: atom_id res chain seq x y z
N MET A 1 48.24 -28.76 13.79
CA MET A 1 47.23 -29.03 14.84
C MET A 1 46.71 -27.70 15.36
N VAL A 2 45.39 -27.55 15.30
CA VAL A 2 44.53 -26.47 15.85
C VAL A 2 44.76 -25.04 15.32
N GLN A 3 44.03 -24.72 14.25
CA GLN A 3 43.78 -23.36 13.79
C GLN A 3 42.46 -22.89 14.41
N ALA A 4 42.56 -21.95 15.36
CA ALA A 4 41.42 -21.27 15.95
C ALA A 4 41.17 -19.97 15.18
N CYS A 5 40.07 -19.90 14.42
CA CYS A 5 39.52 -18.63 13.96
C CYS A 5 38.44 -18.19 14.96
N ARG A 6 38.83 -17.29 15.86
CA ARG A 6 37.96 -16.37 16.58
C ARG A 6 37.50 -15.29 15.60
N CYS A 7 36.20 -15.13 15.41
CA CYS A 7 35.63 -13.81 15.19
C CYS A 7 34.41 -13.70 16.11
N GLY A 8 34.65 -13.14 17.29
CA GLY A 8 33.60 -12.73 18.20
C GLY A 8 33.17 -11.31 17.86
N CYS A 9 31.89 -11.13 17.55
CA CYS A 9 31.18 -9.88 17.77
C CYS A 9 29.82 -10.25 18.37
N VAL A 10 29.73 -10.09 19.68
CA VAL A 10 28.51 -10.14 20.49
C VAL A 10 28.04 -8.70 20.69
N ASP A 11 26.74 -8.48 20.49
CA ASP A 11 25.85 -7.38 20.89
C ASP A 11 26.42 -6.02 21.31
N PHE A 12 26.07 -4.94 20.58
CA PHE A 12 25.54 -3.71 21.20
C PHE A 12 24.90 -2.77 20.18
N ALA A 13 23.82 -2.11 20.61
CA ALA A 13 22.98 -1.20 19.85
C ALA A 13 23.63 0.15 19.49
N ARG A 14 22.92 0.89 18.60
CA ARG A 14 23.03 2.31 18.22
C ARG A 14 23.95 2.67 17.04
N ASN A 15 23.26 3.05 15.95
CA ASN A 15 23.43 4.28 15.17
C ASN A 15 24.77 4.58 14.45
N LEU A 16 24.60 5.01 13.19
CA LEU A 16 25.51 5.74 12.30
C LEU A 16 26.62 4.97 11.56
N PHE A 17 26.38 4.88 10.24
CA PHE A 17 27.33 5.05 9.14
C PHE A 17 28.36 3.96 8.77
N LYS A 18 28.28 3.62 7.47
CA LYS A 18 29.23 2.99 6.53
C LYS A 18 29.35 1.45 6.49
N PRO A 19 29.08 0.84 5.31
CA PRO A 19 29.42 -0.55 5.04
C PRO A 19 30.81 -0.65 4.39
N GLU A 20 31.72 -1.40 5.01
CA GLU A 20 32.88 -1.96 4.32
C GLU A 20 32.69 -3.47 4.14
N ALA A 21 33.08 -3.93 2.97
CA ALA A 21 32.81 -5.24 2.41
C ALA A 21 33.47 -6.38 3.23
N CYS A 22 32.68 -7.41 3.55
CA CYS A 22 33.22 -8.73 3.89
C CYS A 22 33.25 -9.59 2.62
N THR A 23 34.38 -9.51 1.92
CA THR A 23 34.71 -10.37 0.79
C THR A 23 35.30 -11.68 1.32
N ASN A 24 34.83 -12.82 0.80
CA ASN A 24 35.31 -14.19 1.01
C ASN A 24 34.62 -15.01 2.12
N CYS A 25 33.53 -15.67 1.76
CA CYS A 25 33.21 -17.01 2.25
C CYS A 25 32.63 -17.83 1.09
N LEU A 26 33.54 -18.34 0.26
CA LEU A 26 33.27 -19.32 -0.79
C LEU A 26 33.63 -20.69 -0.21
N HIS A 27 32.64 -21.47 0.22
CA HIS A 27 32.77 -22.93 0.38
C HIS A 27 31.45 -23.59 -0.07
N VAL A 28 31.58 -24.35 -1.14
CA VAL A 28 30.55 -25.19 -1.76
C VAL A 28 30.44 -26.49 -0.97
N HIS A 29 29.24 -26.86 -0.53
CA HIS A 29 28.92 -28.25 -0.27
C HIS A 29 27.55 -28.62 -0.84
N THR A 30 27.63 -29.53 -1.80
CA THR A 30 26.60 -30.28 -2.50
C THR A 30 25.77 -31.13 -1.54
N LYS A 31 24.43 -31.03 -1.57
CA LYS A 31 23.51 -32.16 -1.30
C LYS A 31 22.22 -32.01 -2.12
N ARG A 32 22.01 -32.96 -3.04
CA ARG A 32 20.68 -33.32 -3.58
C ARG A 32 19.84 -33.85 -2.42
N GLY A 33 18.66 -33.28 -2.24
CA GLY A 33 17.60 -33.78 -1.37
C GLY A 33 16.28 -33.28 -1.92
N SER A 34 15.56 -34.17 -2.57
CA SER A 34 14.24 -33.92 -3.15
C SER A 34 13.21 -34.00 -2.02
N GLU A 35 12.80 -32.88 -1.44
CA GLU A 35 11.61 -32.84 -0.58
C GLU A 35 10.80 -31.57 -0.89
N LEU A 36 9.65 -31.79 -1.50
CA LEU A 36 8.60 -30.82 -1.76
C LEU A 36 8.05 -30.35 -0.39
N PRO A 37 8.01 -29.05 -0.06
CA PRO A 37 7.34 -28.59 1.14
C PRO A 37 5.83 -28.76 0.97
N THR A 38 5.25 -29.73 1.68
CA THR A 38 3.79 -29.89 1.80
C THR A 38 3.21 -28.64 2.46
N LEU A 39 2.32 -27.94 1.75
CA LEU A 39 1.57 -26.80 2.27
C LEU A 39 0.80 -27.21 3.54
N PRO A 40 0.80 -26.38 4.61
CA PRO A 40 -0.05 -26.63 5.76
C PRO A 40 -1.53 -26.50 5.38
N THR A 41 -2.29 -27.55 5.70
CA THR A 41 -3.73 -27.68 5.50
C THR A 41 -4.49 -26.55 6.19
N ARG A 42 -5.37 -25.89 5.45
CA ARG A 42 -6.29 -24.85 5.92
C ARG A 42 -7.17 -25.40 7.07
N PRO A 43 -7.23 -24.74 8.24
CA PRO A 43 -8.23 -25.06 9.26
C PRO A 43 -9.63 -24.76 8.70
N GLU A 44 -10.53 -25.75 8.80
CA GLU A 44 -11.94 -25.58 8.44
C GLU A 44 -12.61 -24.57 9.38
N PRO A 45 -13.50 -23.69 8.86
CA PRO A 45 -14.26 -22.76 9.69
C PRO A 45 -15.26 -23.51 10.56
N PRO A 46 -15.41 -23.15 11.85
CA PRO A 46 -16.31 -23.83 12.77
C PRO A 46 -17.78 -23.66 12.36
N GLU A 47 -18.52 -24.75 12.55
CA GLU A 47 -19.95 -24.91 12.26
C GLU A 47 -20.81 -23.79 12.87
N VAL A 48 -21.71 -23.27 12.04
CA VAL A 48 -22.73 -22.30 12.41
C VAL A 48 -23.75 -22.98 13.32
N LEU A 49 -23.67 -22.70 14.62
CA LEU A 49 -24.70 -23.09 15.58
C LEU A 49 -25.85 -22.08 15.51
N MET A 50 -26.91 -22.45 14.81
CA MET A 50 -28.22 -21.79 14.87
C MET A 50 -28.71 -21.78 16.33
N GLN A 51 -28.78 -20.60 16.94
CA GLN A 51 -29.58 -20.38 18.14
C GLN A 51 -30.76 -19.48 17.81
N SER A 52 -31.92 -20.12 17.77
CA SER A 52 -33.25 -19.54 17.71
C SER A 52 -33.54 -18.70 18.96
N ILE A 53 -33.83 -17.41 18.77
CA ILE A 53 -34.32 -16.51 19.84
C ILE A 53 -35.86 -16.40 19.74
N PRO A 54 -36.62 -16.52 20.85
CA PRO A 54 -38.08 -16.44 20.86
C PRO A 54 -38.68 -15.04 20.58
N LYS A 55 -39.82 -15.05 19.87
CA LYS A 55 -40.91 -14.03 19.79
C LYS A 55 -41.28 -13.44 21.18
N GLU A 56 -41.71 -12.19 21.40
CA GLU A 56 -42.63 -11.26 20.70
C GLU A 56 -42.46 -9.80 21.26
N PRO A 57 -43.21 -8.76 20.82
CA PRO A 57 -42.68 -7.43 20.49
C PRO A 57 -42.92 -6.35 21.56
N PRO A 58 -42.24 -5.20 21.43
CA PRO A 58 -42.89 -3.93 21.70
C PRO A 58 -42.95 -3.07 20.44
N ALA A 59 -44.15 -2.64 20.11
CA ALA A 59 -44.38 -1.46 19.29
C ALA A 59 -43.63 -0.27 19.90
N SER A 60 -42.85 0.45 19.11
CA SER A 60 -42.85 1.93 19.08
C SER A 60 -41.69 2.44 18.21
N CYS A 61 -42.06 3.35 17.31
CA CYS A 61 -41.22 4.29 16.56
C CYS A 61 -40.29 3.73 15.48
N ASN A 62 -40.74 3.93 14.24
CA ASN A 62 -39.88 4.12 13.07
C ASN A 62 -38.80 5.17 13.35
N GLU A 63 -37.64 4.78 13.86
CA GLU A 63 -36.41 5.50 13.60
C GLU A 63 -35.77 4.90 12.35
N SER A 64 -36.38 5.21 11.21
CA SER A 64 -35.58 5.31 9.98
C SER A 64 -34.51 6.36 10.29
N SER A 65 -33.32 5.91 10.66
CA SER A 65 -32.13 6.75 10.78
C SER A 65 -31.78 7.25 9.38
N THR A 66 -32.52 8.25 8.92
CA THR A 66 -32.19 9.05 7.75
C THR A 66 -30.93 9.81 8.11
N LYS A 67 -29.76 9.17 7.95
CA LYS A 67 -28.53 9.94 7.77
C LYS A 67 -28.85 10.96 6.68
N PRO A 68 -28.70 12.28 6.94
CA PRO A 68 -28.98 13.27 5.91
C PRO A 68 -28.11 12.92 4.71
N LYS A 69 -28.72 12.82 3.52
CA LYS A 69 -28.06 12.38 2.27
C LYS A 69 -26.72 13.10 2.02
N GLY A 70 -26.58 14.31 2.55
CA GLY A 70 -25.34 15.09 2.56
C GLY A 70 -24.15 14.45 3.27
N PHE A 71 -24.35 13.81 4.43
CA PHE A 71 -23.26 13.19 5.20
C PHE A 71 -22.56 12.07 4.42
N HIS A 72 -23.30 11.30 3.63
CA HIS A 72 -22.71 10.24 2.81
C HIS A 72 -21.89 10.83 1.65
N ARG A 73 -22.39 11.88 1.00
CA ARG A 73 -21.69 12.57 -0.08
C ARG A 73 -20.38 13.20 0.41
N ALA A 74 -20.42 13.89 1.55
CA ALA A 74 -19.23 14.48 2.16
C ALA A 74 -18.15 13.42 2.46
N ASN A 75 -18.54 12.24 2.95
CA ASN A 75 -17.61 11.14 3.21
C ASN A 75 -16.99 10.59 1.92
N ILE A 76 -17.78 10.41 0.85
CA ILE A 76 -17.27 9.95 -0.44
C ILE A 76 -16.27 10.97 -1.00
N VAL A 77 -16.58 12.26 -0.94
CA VAL A 77 -15.70 13.33 -1.41
C VAL A 77 -14.38 13.33 -0.63
N ALA A 78 -14.43 13.16 0.68
CA ALA A 78 -13.24 13.03 1.52
C ALA A 78 -12.42 11.77 1.16
N GLU A 79 -13.09 10.64 0.91
CA GLU A 79 -12.43 9.40 0.50
C GLU A 79 -11.72 9.55 -0.85
N ILE A 80 -12.37 10.15 -1.86
CA ILE A 80 -11.75 10.42 -3.16
C ILE A 80 -10.49 11.28 -2.98
N LEU A 81 -10.57 12.32 -2.16
CA LEU A 81 -9.44 13.22 -1.95
C LEU A 81 -8.25 12.52 -1.26
N GLU A 82 -8.52 11.72 -0.23
CA GLU A 82 -7.48 10.98 0.48
C GLU A 82 -6.87 9.85 -0.35
N THR A 83 -7.69 9.13 -1.12
CA THR A 83 -7.21 8.09 -2.03
C THR A 83 -6.35 8.68 -3.14
N GLU A 84 -6.71 9.84 -3.69
CA GLU A 84 -5.92 10.53 -4.72
C GLU A 84 -4.55 10.99 -4.18
N LYS A 85 -4.51 11.58 -2.98
CA LYS A 85 -3.24 11.94 -2.31
C LYS A 85 -2.34 10.72 -2.11
N SER A 86 -2.92 9.61 -1.63
CA SER A 86 -2.20 8.36 -1.43
C SER A 86 -1.66 7.81 -2.75
N PHE A 87 -2.44 7.89 -3.82
CA PHE A 87 -2.05 7.42 -5.14
C PHE A 87 -0.88 8.24 -5.72
N ILE A 88 -0.93 9.57 -5.65
CA ILE A 88 0.18 10.45 -6.06
C ILE A 88 1.46 10.12 -5.29
N TYR A 89 1.34 9.89 -3.98
CA TYR A 89 2.47 9.49 -3.14
C TYR A 89 3.09 8.17 -3.62
N GLN A 90 2.26 7.15 -3.91
CA GLN A 90 2.71 5.86 -4.42
C GLN A 90 3.40 5.99 -5.78
N LEU A 91 2.87 6.82 -6.69
CA LEU A 91 3.53 7.11 -7.97
C LEU A 91 4.89 7.80 -7.76
N GLY A 92 5.00 8.71 -6.79
CA GLY A 92 6.26 9.34 -6.41
C GLY A 92 7.31 8.35 -5.88
N MET A 93 6.86 7.34 -5.11
CA MET A 93 7.71 6.23 -4.68
C MET A 93 8.18 5.40 -5.88
N LEU A 94 7.29 5.12 -6.83
CA LEU A 94 7.64 4.38 -8.06
C LEU A 94 8.65 5.14 -8.93
N GLN A 95 8.50 6.47 -9.07
CA GLN A 95 9.49 7.32 -9.75
C GLN A 95 10.84 7.34 -9.02
N SER A 96 10.83 7.29 -7.69
CA SER A 96 12.04 7.18 -6.89
C SER A 96 12.75 5.84 -7.11
N TYR A 97 11.98 4.75 -7.21
CA TYR A 97 12.49 3.43 -7.54
C TYR A 97 13.11 3.38 -8.95
N GLN A 98 12.49 4.01 -9.95
CA GLN A 98 13.08 4.18 -11.28
C GLN A 98 14.46 4.84 -11.22
N LYS A 99 14.60 5.93 -10.45
CA LYS A 99 15.89 6.64 -10.27
C LYS A 99 16.95 5.76 -9.61
N LEU A 100 16.56 4.92 -8.65
CA LEU A 100 17.46 3.96 -8.00
C LEU A 100 17.93 2.88 -8.99
N LEU A 101 17.01 2.31 -9.77
CA LEU A 101 17.34 1.33 -10.81
C LEU A 101 18.28 1.91 -11.86
N ALA A 102 18.04 3.16 -12.30
CA ALA A 102 18.91 3.87 -13.24
C ALA A 102 20.34 4.00 -12.74
N ARG A 103 20.53 4.32 -11.45
CA ARG A 103 21.85 4.45 -10.82
C ARG A 103 22.53 3.10 -10.59
N SER A 104 21.76 2.05 -10.35
CA SER A 104 22.29 0.72 -10.03
C SER A 104 22.91 0.00 -11.24
N GLY A 105 22.48 0.34 -12.46
CA GLY A 105 22.88 -0.37 -13.68
C GLY A 105 22.33 -1.79 -13.80
N VAL A 106 21.43 -2.22 -12.89
CA VAL A 106 20.87 -3.59 -12.85
C VAL A 106 20.00 -3.89 -14.08
N ILE A 107 19.34 -2.87 -14.63
CA ILE A 107 18.50 -3.00 -15.83
C ILE A 107 18.91 -2.01 -16.90
N SER A 108 18.81 -2.41 -18.17
CA SER A 108 19.14 -1.56 -19.32
C SER A 108 18.19 -0.37 -19.42
N THR A 109 18.68 0.75 -19.97
CA THR A 109 17.88 1.98 -20.17
C THR A 109 16.62 1.70 -21.00
N ALA A 110 16.74 0.89 -22.05
CA ALA A 110 15.60 0.50 -22.89
C ALA A 110 14.52 -0.28 -22.11
N LEU A 111 14.91 -1.09 -21.11
CA LEU A 111 13.95 -1.77 -20.24
C LEU A 111 13.33 -0.80 -19.21
N GLN A 112 14.12 0.13 -18.67
CA GLN A 112 13.62 1.18 -17.77
C GLN A 112 12.54 2.03 -18.44
N GLU A 113 12.78 2.48 -19.67
CA GLU A 113 11.82 3.27 -20.44
C GLU A 113 10.53 2.51 -20.73
N LYS A 114 10.61 1.19 -20.96
CA LYS A 114 9.43 0.34 -21.14
C LYS A 114 8.64 0.15 -19.84
N LEU A 115 9.32 -0.01 -18.71
CA LEU A 115 8.67 -0.28 -17.42
C LEU A 115 8.06 0.98 -16.77
N PHE A 116 8.71 2.13 -16.94
CA PHE A 116 8.33 3.39 -16.28
C PHE A 116 7.88 4.45 -17.29
N SER A 117 7.40 4.02 -18.46
CA SER A 117 6.96 4.91 -19.52
C SER A 117 5.87 5.86 -19.03
N GLY A 118 6.04 7.16 -19.29
CA GLY A 118 5.02 8.16 -18.98
C GLY A 118 4.77 8.43 -17.49
N ILE A 119 5.51 7.83 -16.56
CA ILE A 119 5.24 7.97 -15.12
C ILE A 119 5.22 9.43 -14.65
N GLY A 120 6.11 10.27 -15.19
CA GLY A 120 6.12 11.70 -14.89
C GLY A 120 4.85 12.40 -15.34
N ALA A 121 4.37 12.10 -16.56
CA ALA A 121 3.14 12.69 -17.09
C ALA A 121 1.91 12.24 -16.28
N ILE A 122 1.87 10.97 -15.86
CA ILE A 122 0.79 10.45 -15.00
C ILE A 122 0.79 11.18 -13.65
N ILE A 123 1.95 11.34 -13.01
CA ILE A 123 2.05 12.07 -11.74
C ILE A 123 1.52 13.51 -11.87
N GLU A 124 1.92 14.23 -12.91
CA GLU A 124 1.49 15.62 -13.12
C GLU A 124 -0.01 15.73 -13.45
N LEU A 125 -0.56 14.76 -14.20
CA LEU A 125 -2.00 14.67 -14.43
C LEU A 125 -2.78 14.52 -13.11
N HIS A 126 -2.36 13.57 -12.28
CA HIS A 126 -3.00 13.30 -10.99
C HIS A 126 -2.87 14.47 -10.00
N LYS A 127 -1.70 15.13 -9.96
CA LYS A 127 -1.53 16.36 -9.17
C LYS A 127 -2.48 17.49 -9.62
N SER A 128 -2.60 17.69 -10.93
CA SER A 128 -3.48 18.73 -11.49
C SER A 128 -4.93 18.44 -11.14
N PHE A 129 -5.36 17.19 -11.28
CA PHE A 129 -6.67 16.72 -10.85
C PHE A 129 -6.91 16.94 -9.35
N LEU A 130 -5.95 16.60 -8.49
CA LEU A 130 -6.07 16.82 -7.04
C LEU A 130 -6.24 18.30 -6.68
N VAL A 131 -5.50 19.20 -7.36
CA VAL A 131 -5.63 20.64 -7.16
C VAL A 131 -7.02 21.12 -7.54
N GLU A 132 -7.52 20.76 -8.73
CA GLU A 132 -8.86 21.16 -9.18
C GLU A 132 -9.97 20.59 -8.28
N LEU A 133 -9.82 19.33 -7.84
CA LEU A 133 -10.73 18.70 -6.89
C LEU A 133 -10.77 19.48 -5.56
N GLN A 134 -9.60 19.80 -5.00
CA GLN A 134 -9.49 20.54 -3.74
C GLN A 134 -10.09 21.94 -3.85
N GLU A 135 -9.81 22.66 -4.94
CA GLU A 135 -10.35 24.00 -5.20
C GLU A 135 -11.89 23.99 -5.25
N ARG A 136 -12.50 23.02 -5.95
CA ARG A 136 -13.96 22.89 -6.03
C ARG A 136 -14.59 22.56 -4.68
N ILE A 137 -13.91 21.71 -3.89
CA ILE A 137 -14.34 21.35 -2.54
C ILE A 137 -14.31 22.57 -1.61
N ASP A 138 -13.25 23.38 -1.68
CA ASP A 138 -13.12 24.57 -0.85
C ASP A 138 -14.08 25.69 -1.24
N ALA A 139 -14.37 25.83 -2.54
CA ALA A 139 -15.34 26.81 -3.05
C ALA A 139 -16.80 26.45 -2.70
N SER A 140 -17.11 25.17 -2.51
CA SER A 140 -18.49 24.66 -2.41
C SER A 140 -18.86 24.23 -0.99
N LYS A 141 -18.73 25.13 -0.01
CA LYS A 141 -19.18 24.89 1.37
C LYS A 141 -20.64 25.38 1.54
N PRO A 142 -21.59 24.52 1.97
CA PRO A 142 -21.42 23.16 2.53
C PRO A 142 -21.28 22.05 1.47
N TYR A 143 -20.53 20.99 1.82
CA TYR A 143 -20.12 19.85 0.98
C TYR A 143 -21.25 19.05 0.31
N ASP A 144 -22.51 19.36 0.64
CA ASP A 144 -23.69 18.64 0.20
C ASP A 144 -24.10 18.97 -1.24
N THR A 145 -23.53 20.02 -1.86
CA THR A 145 -23.92 20.49 -3.20
C THR A 145 -22.79 20.50 -4.24
N ILE A 146 -21.56 20.08 -3.91
CA ILE A 146 -20.35 20.22 -4.77
C ILE A 146 -20.52 19.56 -6.15
N PRO A 147 -20.75 20.30 -7.26
CA PRO A 147 -20.82 19.69 -8.58
C PRO A 147 -19.43 19.18 -8.99
N LEU A 148 -19.25 17.87 -8.95
CA LEU A 148 -18.00 17.18 -9.33
C LEU A 148 -18.14 16.40 -10.64
N GLY A 149 -19.35 16.26 -11.19
CA GLY A 149 -19.58 15.38 -12.34
C GLY A 149 -18.80 15.79 -13.59
N ASP A 150 -18.65 17.09 -13.81
CA ASP A 150 -17.89 17.68 -14.91
C ASP A 150 -16.38 17.53 -14.75
N LEU A 151 -15.87 17.36 -13.53
CA LEU A 151 -14.44 17.09 -13.27
C LEU A 151 -14.00 15.71 -13.82
N PHE A 152 -14.95 14.79 -13.99
CA PHE A 152 -14.69 13.42 -14.45
C PHE A 152 -15.04 13.18 -15.93
N CYS A 153 -15.44 14.22 -16.67
CA CYS A 153 -15.84 14.15 -18.09
C CYS A 153 -14.69 14.59 -19.00
#